data_AF-A0A0V8QAU4-F1
#
_entry.id   AF-A0A0V8QAU4-F1
#
_cell.length_a   1.000
_cell.length_b   1.000
_cell.length_c   1.000
_cell.angle_alpha   90.00
_cell.angle_beta   90.00
_cell.angle_gamma   90.00
#
_symmetry.space_group_name_H-M   'P 1'
#
loop_
_entity.id
_entity.type
_entity.pdbx_description
1 polymer ?
#
loop_
_entity_poly.entity_id
_entity_poly.type
_entity_poly.pdbx_seq_one_letter_code
_entity_poly.pdbx_strand_id
1 'polypeptide(L)'
;MYQAGISIREITRRFQINRQTTRKYLSGDPMILCRSNKRSNLDQHKDFIIKCLTEGKTQSETARLVMDLGCDCGEGNVRQYIHTIVIQHKIEVNKYVSSSHGTAKAKKTDYITRKGIFQYLWLHGELTSEHYEFLWNKYSVLQEIEKCIREFREIFQTKRMPLLYLFIERYKNSSIKELASFANGLE
;
A
#
# COMPACT_ATOMS: atom_id res chain seq x y z
N MET A 1 -5.99 26.30 -1.45
CA MET A 1 -7.13 26.91 -0.72
C MET A 1 -6.83 27.13 0.75
N TYR A 2 -6.54 26.08 1.52
CA TYR A 2 -6.26 26.23 2.96
C TYR A 2 -5.01 27.06 3.24
N GLN A 3 -3.90 26.79 2.54
CA GLN A 3 -2.67 27.60 2.61
C GLN A 3 -2.87 29.06 2.16
N ALA A 4 -3.95 29.35 1.43
CA ALA A 4 -4.32 30.70 1.02
C ALA A 4 -5.30 31.37 2.01
N GLY A 5 -5.43 30.83 3.23
CA GLY A 5 -6.26 31.39 4.31
C GLY A 5 -7.75 31.03 4.26
N ILE A 6 -8.20 30.23 3.29
CA ILE A 6 -9.60 29.81 3.19
C ILE A 6 -9.90 28.81 4.31
N SER A 7 -10.93 29.11 5.11
CA SER A 7 -11.32 28.26 6.24
C SER A 7 -11.74 26.85 5.79
N ILE A 8 -11.50 25.84 6.63
CA ILE A 8 -11.92 24.46 6.38
C ILE A 8 -13.43 24.40 6.12
N ARG A 9 -14.23 25.20 6.84
CA ARG A 9 -15.70 25.25 6.67
C ARG A 9 -16.08 25.67 5.25
N GLU A 10 -15.40 26.66 4.71
CA GLU A 10 -15.65 27.14 3.35
C GLU A 10 -15.18 26.13 2.30
N ILE A 11 -14.07 25.45 2.52
CA ILE A 11 -13.59 24.36 1.64
C ILE A 11 -14.61 23.21 1.63
N THR A 12 -15.06 22.75 2.79
CA THR A 12 -16.11 21.73 2.96
C THR A 12 -17.38 22.13 2.20
N ARG A 13 -17.82 23.39 2.31
CA ARG A 13 -19.00 23.91 1.61
C ARG A 13 -18.83 23.90 0.09
N ARG A 14 -17.70 24.37 -0.42
CA ARG A 14 -17.44 24.46 -1.87
C ARG A 14 -17.37 23.09 -2.55
N PHE A 15 -16.72 22.13 -1.90
CA PHE A 15 -16.51 20.79 -2.47
C PHE A 15 -17.58 19.77 -2.06
N GLN A 16 -18.54 20.15 -1.21
CA GLN A 16 -19.59 19.27 -0.70
C GLN A 16 -19.07 17.95 -0.08
N ILE A 17 -17.88 17.99 0.51
CA ILE A 17 -17.25 16.85 1.18
C ILE A 17 -17.40 16.96 2.69
N ASN A 18 -17.42 15.83 3.40
CA ASN A 18 -17.44 15.83 4.87
C ASN A 18 -16.21 16.57 5.45
N ARG A 19 -16.41 17.37 6.50
CA ARG A 19 -15.37 18.12 7.19
C ARG A 19 -14.19 17.25 7.67
N GLN A 20 -14.44 16.01 8.10
CA GLN A 20 -13.38 15.06 8.48
C GLN A 20 -12.54 14.68 7.27
N THR A 21 -13.17 14.41 6.12
CA THR A 21 -12.49 14.14 4.85
C THR A 21 -11.67 15.36 4.41
N THR A 22 -12.22 16.57 4.51
CA THR A 22 -11.48 17.81 4.24
C THR A 22 -10.21 17.92 5.09
N ARG A 23 -10.30 17.61 6.39
CA ARG A 23 -9.13 17.61 7.30
C ARG A 23 -8.10 16.54 6.93
N LYS A 24 -8.55 15.33 6.57
CA LYS A 24 -7.66 14.22 6.17
C LYS A 24 -6.92 14.56 4.88
N TYR A 25 -7.60 15.19 3.92
CA TYR A 25 -7.02 15.55 2.62
C TYR A 25 -6.12 16.79 2.70
N LEU A 26 -6.34 17.66 3.70
CA LEU A 26 -5.49 18.82 3.96
C LEU A 26 -4.04 18.44 4.27
N SER A 27 -3.83 17.40 5.08
CA SER A 27 -2.48 16.90 5.38
C SER A 27 -1.89 16.13 4.20
N GLY A 28 -2.74 15.59 3.33
CA GLY A 28 -2.38 15.10 2.00
C GLY A 28 -1.44 13.89 1.94
N ASP A 29 -0.92 13.41 3.08
CA ASP A 29 0.02 12.29 3.11
C ASP A 29 -0.64 11.03 2.51
N PRO A 30 -0.24 10.61 1.29
CA PRO A 30 -0.82 9.46 0.63
C PRO A 30 -0.66 8.20 1.47
N MET A 31 0.42 8.09 2.24
CA MET A 31 0.70 6.94 3.09
C MET A 31 -0.25 6.85 4.29
N ILE A 32 -0.83 7.95 4.75
CA ILE A 32 -1.86 7.94 5.80
C ILE A 32 -3.24 7.74 5.18
N LEU A 33 -3.49 8.34 4.02
CA LEU A 33 -4.75 8.22 3.30
C LEU A 33 -5.04 6.77 2.88
N CYS A 34 -4.01 6.05 2.44
CA CYS A 34 -4.08 4.66 2.00
C CYS A 34 -3.97 3.62 3.14
N ARG A 35 -3.85 4.03 4.42
CA ARG A 35 -3.86 3.08 5.55
C ARG A 35 -5.28 2.56 5.80
N SER A 36 -5.42 1.24 5.90
CA SER A 36 -6.60 0.61 6.48
C SER A 36 -6.55 0.79 8.00
N ASN A 37 -7.53 1.51 8.57
CA ASN A 37 -7.68 1.67 10.02
C ASN A 37 -8.41 0.47 10.67
N LYS A 38 -8.43 -0.70 10.02
CA LYS A 38 -9.08 -1.89 10.56
C LYS A 38 -8.25 -2.42 11.73
N ARG A 39 -8.83 -2.38 12.93
CA ARG A 39 -8.33 -3.13 14.09
C ARG A 39 -8.63 -4.61 13.85
N SER A 40 -7.65 -5.46 14.15
CA SER A 40 -7.85 -6.90 14.07
C SER A 40 -8.59 -7.36 15.32
N ASN A 41 -9.49 -8.34 15.20
CA ASN A 41 -10.03 -9.02 16.38
C ASN A 41 -8.88 -9.60 17.24
N LEU A 42 -7.80 -10.05 16.58
CA LEU A 42 -6.59 -10.54 17.23
C LEU A 42 -5.82 -9.51 18.07
N ASP A 43 -6.13 -8.22 17.97
CA ASP A 43 -5.50 -7.18 18.80
C ASP A 43 -5.73 -7.45 20.29
N GLN A 44 -6.80 -8.16 20.67
CA GLN A 44 -7.07 -8.56 22.05
C GLN A 44 -6.03 -9.55 22.62
N HIS A 45 -5.39 -10.35 21.76
CA HIS A 45 -4.37 -11.33 22.15
C HIS A 45 -2.95 -10.80 21.98
N LYS A 46 -2.77 -9.52 21.59
CA LYS A 46 -1.47 -8.96 21.25
C LYS A 46 -0.47 -9.05 22.40
N ASP A 47 -0.88 -8.65 23.61
CA ASP A 47 0.00 -8.67 24.78
C ASP A 47 0.40 -10.10 25.16
N PHE A 48 -0.54 -11.05 25.04
CA PHE A 48 -0.26 -12.47 25.25
C PHE A 48 0.72 -13.04 24.22
N ILE A 49 0.58 -12.67 22.94
CA ILE A 49 1.51 -13.07 21.88
C ILE A 49 2.92 -12.55 22.15
N ILE A 50 3.05 -11.26 22.50
CA ILE A 50 4.36 -10.65 22.81
C ILE A 50 4.98 -11.36 24.01
N LYS A 51 4.19 -11.65 25.05
CA LYS A 51 4.65 -12.41 26.22
C LYS A 51 5.15 -13.80 25.84
N CYS A 52 4.39 -14.57 25.05
CA CYS A 52 4.80 -15.92 24.63
C CYS A 52 6.11 -15.90 23.82
N LEU A 53 6.27 -14.93 22.91
CA LEU A 53 7.48 -14.82 22.09
C LEU A 53 8.69 -14.40 22.92
N THR A 54 8.52 -13.49 23.88
CA THR A 54 9.59 -13.05 24.79
C THR A 54 10.02 -14.14 25.78
N GLU A 55 9.10 -15.04 26.15
CA GLU A 55 9.37 -16.27 26.89
C GLU A 55 10.07 -17.35 26.04
N GLY A 56 10.34 -17.09 24.75
CA GLY A 56 11.09 -17.99 23.87
C GLY A 56 10.25 -19.07 23.18
N LYS A 57 8.91 -19.03 23.28
CA LYS A 57 8.02 -19.95 22.55
C LYS A 57 8.12 -19.74 21.05
N THR A 58 7.94 -20.81 20.28
CA THR A 58 7.95 -20.70 18.81
C THR A 58 6.68 -20.01 18.30
N GLN A 59 6.70 -19.46 17.07
CA GLN A 59 5.49 -18.90 16.45
C GLN A 59 4.37 -19.95 16.29
N SER A 60 4.73 -21.20 15.98
CA SER A 60 3.76 -22.30 15.85
C SER A 60 3.11 -22.67 17.19
N GLU A 61 3.89 -22.67 18.26
CA GLU A 61 3.40 -22.92 19.61
C GLU A 61 2.53 -21.76 20.11
N THR A 62 2.98 -20.53 19.89
CA THR A 62 2.22 -19.32 20.21
C THR A 62 0.89 -19.29 19.45
N ALA A 63 0.87 -19.70 18.17
CA ALA A 63 -0.35 -19.78 17.38
C ALA A 63 -1.36 -20.78 17.98
N ARG A 64 -0.89 -21.96 18.42
CA ARG A 64 -1.75 -22.94 19.11
C ARG A 64 -2.32 -22.37 20.41
N LEU A 65 -1.49 -21.75 21.24
CA LEU A 65 -1.95 -21.13 22.49
C LEU A 65 -2.99 -20.02 22.26
N VAL A 66 -2.85 -19.24 21.20
CA VAL A 66 -3.85 -18.21 20.84
C VAL A 66 -5.14 -18.84 20.33
N MET A 67 -5.09 -19.97 19.61
CA MET A 67 -6.27 -20.72 19.22
C MET A 67 -7.00 -21.31 20.44
N ASP A 68 -6.25 -21.84 21.41
CA ASP A 68 -6.78 -22.43 22.65
C ASP A 68 -7.46 -21.39 23.56
N LEU A 69 -7.06 -20.11 23.45
CA LEU A 69 -7.73 -18.98 24.10
C LEU A 69 -9.11 -18.64 23.48
N GLY A 70 -9.50 -19.33 22.40
CA GLY A 70 -10.81 -19.17 21.76
C GLY A 70 -10.83 -18.06 20.70
N CYS A 71 -9.83 -17.98 19.80
CA CYS A 71 -9.95 -17.07 18.66
C CYS A 71 -11.02 -17.56 17.67
N ASP A 72 -11.92 -16.67 17.24
CA ASP A 72 -12.87 -16.90 16.14
C ASP A 72 -12.20 -17.01 14.75
N CYS A 73 -10.88 -16.81 14.70
CA CYS A 73 -10.10 -16.72 13.48
C CYS A 73 -9.36 -18.03 13.17
N GLY A 74 -9.25 -18.39 11.89
CA GLY A 74 -8.49 -19.58 11.48
C GLY A 74 -6.99 -19.48 11.80
N GLU A 75 -6.35 -20.63 12.05
CA GLU A 75 -4.94 -20.73 12.46
C GLU A 75 -3.96 -19.97 11.51
N GLY A 76 -4.25 -19.96 10.20
CA GLY A 76 -3.46 -19.21 9.23
C GLY A 76 -3.46 -17.70 9.50
N ASN A 77 -4.61 -17.13 9.87
CA ASN A 77 -4.73 -15.72 10.22
C ASN A 77 -3.97 -15.40 11.51
N VAL A 78 -4.04 -16.30 12.51
CA VAL A 78 -3.27 -16.19 13.75
C VAL A 78 -1.78 -16.16 13.46
N ARG A 79 -1.27 -17.10 12.66
CA ARG A 79 0.16 -17.18 12.30
C ARG A 79 0.62 -15.93 11.56
N GLN A 80 -0.18 -15.42 10.61
CA GLN A 80 0.15 -14.22 9.86
C GLN A 80 0.16 -12.96 10.75
N TYR A 81 -0.75 -12.89 11.71
CA TYR A 81 -0.79 -11.81 12.69
C TYR A 81 0.42 -11.85 13.64
N ILE A 82 0.77 -13.03 14.17
CA ILE A 82 1.97 -13.23 14.99
C ILE A 82 3.21 -12.82 14.21
N HIS A 83 3.34 -13.23 12.95
CA HIS A 83 4.46 -12.81 12.09
C HIS A 83 4.54 -11.29 11.93
N THR A 84 3.39 -10.62 11.81
CA THR A 84 3.32 -9.15 11.73
C THR A 84 3.82 -8.50 13.03
N ILE A 85 3.43 -9.03 14.20
CA ILE A 85 3.92 -8.57 15.51
C ILE A 85 5.44 -8.74 15.62
N VAL A 86 5.97 -9.88 15.20
CA VAL A 86 7.41 -10.17 15.22
C VAL A 86 8.18 -9.13 14.42
N ILE A 87 7.73 -8.78 13.22
CA ILE A 87 8.36 -7.74 12.39
C ILE A 87 8.25 -6.37 13.05
N GLN A 88 7.06 -6.00 13.55
CA GLN A 88 6.81 -4.69 14.16
C GLN A 88 7.63 -4.45 15.43
N HIS A 89 7.74 -5.46 16.28
CA HIS A 89 8.42 -5.40 17.57
C HIS A 89 9.87 -5.88 17.52
N LYS A 90 10.37 -6.29 16.34
CA LYS A 90 11.73 -6.81 16.12
C LYS A 90 12.13 -7.91 17.12
N ILE A 91 11.19 -8.80 17.43
CA ILE A 91 11.41 -9.89 18.39
C ILE A 91 12.22 -10.99 17.69
N GLU A 92 13.33 -11.41 18.30
CA GLU A 92 14.05 -12.59 17.83
C GLU A 92 13.25 -13.85 18.18
N VAL A 93 12.89 -14.62 17.14
CA VAL A 93 12.06 -15.81 17.31
C VAL A 93 12.91 -17.05 17.10
N ASN A 94 12.78 -17.99 18.03
CA ASN A 94 13.31 -19.34 17.89
C ASN A 94 12.74 -20.03 16.64
N LYS A 95 13.62 -20.35 15.69
CA LYS A 95 13.27 -21.14 14.51
C LYS A 95 12.95 -22.58 14.95
N TYR A 96 11.95 -23.16 14.30
CA TYR A 96 11.64 -24.58 14.44
C TYR A 96 12.86 -25.42 14.00
N VAL A 97 13.47 -26.14 14.94
CA VAL A 97 14.57 -27.08 14.63
C VAL A 97 13.96 -28.46 14.52
N SER A 98 13.75 -28.91 13.28
CA SER A 98 13.48 -30.32 12.98
C SER A 98 14.70 -30.87 12.23
N SER A 99 15.51 -31.65 12.94
CA SER A 99 16.65 -32.42 12.44
C SER A 99 17.91 -31.66 11.96
N SER A 100 19.04 -32.33 12.18
CA SER A 100 20.43 -31.93 11.97
C SER A 100 20.87 -32.00 10.50
N HIS A 101 20.12 -31.42 9.56
CA HIS A 101 20.57 -31.31 8.18
C HIS A 101 20.65 -29.84 7.78
N GLY A 102 21.86 -29.42 7.39
CA GLY A 102 22.21 -28.04 7.11
C GLY A 102 21.17 -27.33 6.26
N THR A 103 20.78 -26.14 6.72
CA THR A 103 19.82 -25.29 6.01
C THR A 103 20.33 -25.00 4.61
N ALA A 104 19.77 -25.67 3.60
CA ALA A 104 19.94 -25.24 2.22
C ALA A 104 19.43 -23.79 2.16
N LYS A 105 20.34 -22.82 1.97
CA LYS A 105 19.96 -21.43 1.78
C LYS A 105 19.12 -21.39 0.50
N ALA A 106 17.80 -21.28 0.65
CA ALA A 106 16.90 -21.06 -0.47
C ALA A 106 17.47 -19.90 -1.30
N LYS A 107 17.57 -20.08 -2.63
CA LYS A 107 17.97 -19.01 -3.55
C LYS A 107 17.12 -17.79 -3.21
N LYS A 108 17.77 -16.67 -2.91
CA LYS A 108 17.08 -15.42 -2.54
C LYS A 108 16.37 -14.92 -3.79
N THR A 109 15.11 -15.32 -3.96
CA THR A 109 14.25 -14.84 -5.04
C THR A 109 13.91 -13.39 -4.75
N ASP A 110 14.33 -12.48 -5.62
CA ASP A 110 13.86 -11.10 -5.56
C ASP A 110 12.38 -11.08 -5.97
N TYR A 111 11.57 -10.34 -5.23
CA TYR A 111 10.14 -10.27 -5.47
C TYR A 111 9.68 -8.82 -5.46
N ILE A 112 8.87 -8.49 -6.47
CA ILE A 112 8.21 -7.20 -6.57
C ILE A 112 6.74 -7.33 -6.17
N THR A 113 6.30 -6.42 -5.30
CA THR A 113 4.90 -6.35 -4.88
C THR A 113 4.14 -5.32 -5.72
N ARG A 114 2.82 -5.50 -5.86
CA ARG A 114 1.94 -4.47 -6.45
C ARG A 114 2.11 -3.10 -5.76
N LYS A 115 2.34 -3.12 -4.44
CA LYS A 115 2.65 -1.91 -3.66
C LYS A 115 3.94 -1.24 -4.14
N GLY A 116 5.00 -2.02 -4.41
CA GLY A 116 6.25 -1.50 -4.95
C GLY A 116 6.06 -0.82 -6.30
N ILE A 117 5.30 -1.45 -7.21
CA ILE A 117 4.95 -0.87 -8.52
C ILE A 117 4.19 0.44 -8.35
N PHE A 118 3.19 0.47 -7.46
CA PHE A 118 2.43 1.68 -7.16
C PHE A 118 3.31 2.80 -6.56
N GLN A 119 4.22 2.45 -5.65
CA GLN A 119 5.15 3.40 -5.05
C GLN A 119 6.06 4.03 -6.10
N TYR A 120 6.58 3.24 -7.03
CA TYR A 120 7.37 3.75 -8.16
C TYR A 120 6.56 4.71 -9.03
N LEU A 121 5.39 4.27 -9.52
CA LEU A 121 4.57 5.07 -10.44
C LEU A 121 4.02 6.36 -9.83
N TRP A 122 3.61 6.33 -8.54
CA TRP A 122 2.84 7.42 -7.94
C TRP A 122 3.54 8.16 -6.80
N LEU A 123 4.52 7.56 -6.12
CA LEU A 123 5.11 8.12 -4.90
C LEU A 123 6.62 8.38 -5.01
N HIS A 124 7.17 8.45 -6.23
CA HIS A 124 8.62 8.61 -6.46
C HIS A 124 9.45 7.54 -5.74
N GLY A 125 8.88 6.35 -5.52
CA GLY A 125 9.60 5.22 -4.99
C GLY A 125 10.62 4.69 -5.99
N GLU A 126 11.62 3.98 -5.50
CA GLU A 126 12.65 3.39 -6.35
C GLU A 126 12.26 1.99 -6.82
N LEU A 127 12.73 1.65 -8.01
CA LEU A 127 12.63 0.32 -8.59
C LEU A 127 14.03 -0.11 -9.02
N THR A 128 14.40 -1.37 -8.75
CA THR A 128 15.66 -1.89 -9.28
C THR A 128 15.59 -1.95 -10.80
N SER A 129 16.72 -1.75 -11.47
CA SER A 129 16.80 -1.77 -12.93
C SER A 129 16.28 -3.09 -13.52
N GLU A 130 16.60 -4.22 -12.88
CA GLU A 130 16.11 -5.54 -13.29
C GLU A 130 14.57 -5.64 -13.22
N HIS A 131 13.96 -5.13 -12.15
CA HIS A 131 12.50 -5.10 -12.02
C HIS A 131 11.86 -4.17 -13.06
N TYR A 132 12.45 -3.00 -13.30
CA TYR A 132 11.95 -2.06 -14.29
C TYR A 132 11.97 -2.67 -15.69
N GLU A 133 13.12 -3.19 -16.12
CA GLU A 133 13.28 -3.82 -17.43
C GLU A 133 12.30 -4.99 -17.61
N PHE A 134 12.21 -5.88 -16.62
CA PHE A 134 11.28 -7.00 -16.70
C PHE A 134 9.83 -6.54 -16.82
N LEU A 135 9.40 -5.60 -15.98
CA LEU A 135 8.02 -5.14 -15.93
C LEU A 135 7.63 -4.36 -17.19
N TRP A 136 8.47 -3.43 -17.66
CA TRP A 136 8.16 -2.59 -18.83
C TRP A 136 8.28 -3.35 -20.14
N ASN A 137 9.10 -4.40 -20.20
CA ASN A 137 9.15 -5.30 -21.36
C ASN A 137 7.96 -6.26 -21.38
N LYS A 138 7.51 -6.75 -20.21
CA LYS A 138 6.43 -7.73 -20.13
C LYS A 138 5.03 -7.12 -20.17
N TYR A 139 4.85 -5.94 -19.58
CA TYR A 139 3.56 -5.30 -19.39
C TYR A 139 3.57 -3.91 -20.03
N SER A 140 3.29 -3.85 -21.34
CA SER A 140 3.21 -2.60 -22.11
C SER A 140 2.20 -1.59 -21.52
N VAL A 141 1.16 -2.07 -20.83
CA VAL A 141 0.19 -1.24 -20.10
C VAL A 141 0.86 -0.30 -19.08
N LEU A 142 1.98 -0.71 -18.48
CA LEU A 142 2.69 0.12 -17.50
C LEU A 142 3.33 1.35 -18.15
N GLN A 143 3.77 1.24 -19.41
CA GLN A 143 4.32 2.37 -20.17
C GLN A 143 3.23 3.44 -20.40
N GLU A 144 2.02 3.01 -20.76
CA GLU A 144 0.89 3.92 -20.99
C GLU A 144 0.44 4.59 -19.69
N ILE A 145 0.36 3.82 -18.58
CA ILE A 145 0.03 4.34 -17.25
C ILE A 145 1.08 5.35 -16.76
N GLU A 146 2.36 5.02 -16.84
CA GLU A 146 3.44 5.92 -16.41
C GLU A 146 3.44 7.23 -17.21
N LYS A 147 3.27 7.13 -18.53
CA LYS A 147 3.14 8.29 -19.41
C LYS A 147 1.92 9.15 -19.02
N CYS A 148 0.78 8.52 -18.77
CA CYS A 148 -0.45 9.19 -18.33
C CYS A 148 -0.23 9.97 -17.02
N ILE A 149 0.38 9.34 -16.02
CA ILE A 149 0.68 9.99 -14.73
C ILE A 149 1.59 11.20 -14.93
N ARG A 150 2.63 11.08 -15.75
CA ARG A 150 3.58 12.17 -16.03
C ARG A 150 2.90 13.34 -16.72
N GLU A 151 2.20 13.08 -17.83
CA GLU A 151 1.49 14.12 -18.61
C GLU A 151 0.43 14.82 -17.75
N PHE A 152 -0.31 14.06 -16.92
CA PHE A 152 -1.30 14.65 -16.02
C PHE A 152 -0.66 15.60 -14.99
N ARG A 153 0.46 15.20 -14.38
CA ARG A 153 1.18 16.05 -13.42
C ARG A 153 1.71 17.32 -14.06
N GLU A 154 2.20 17.24 -15.30
CA GLU A 154 2.73 18.39 -16.04
C GLU A 154 1.68 19.49 -16.24
N ILE A 155 0.40 19.13 -16.44
CA ILE A 155 -0.71 20.10 -16.54
C ILE A 155 -0.77 20.98 -15.28
N PHE A 156 -0.66 20.40 -14.09
CA PHE A 156 -0.71 21.16 -12.84
C PHE A 156 0.57 21.93 -12.54
N GLN A 157 1.72 21.40 -12.95
CA GLN A 157 3.01 22.08 -12.78
C GLN A 157 3.09 23.32 -13.66
N THR A 158 2.72 23.20 -14.94
CA THR A 158 2.80 24.27 -15.93
C THR A 158 1.57 25.18 -15.94
N LYS A 159 0.43 24.68 -15.44
CA LYS A 159 -0.88 25.37 -15.42
C LYS A 159 -1.38 25.77 -16.82
N ARG A 160 -0.97 25.03 -17.85
CA ARG A 160 -1.35 25.31 -19.25
C ARG A 160 -2.60 24.52 -19.65
N MET A 161 -3.70 25.23 -19.85
CA MET A 161 -4.96 24.63 -20.33
C MET A 161 -4.83 23.85 -21.65
N PRO A 162 -4.01 24.27 -22.65
CA PRO A 162 -3.83 23.47 -23.86
C PRO A 162 -3.33 22.03 -23.59
N LEU A 163 -2.51 21.82 -22.56
CA LEU A 163 -2.05 20.48 -22.18
C LEU A 163 -3.19 19.62 -21.63
N LEU A 164 -4.17 20.23 -20.97
CA LEU A 164 -5.36 19.50 -20.50
C LEU A 164 -6.19 18.99 -21.68
N TYR A 165 -6.45 19.84 -22.68
CA TYR A 165 -7.20 19.42 -23.86
C TYR A 165 -6.46 18.33 -24.65
N LEU A 166 -5.14 18.46 -24.84
CA LEU A 166 -4.32 17.43 -25.48
C LEU A 166 -4.32 16.11 -24.68
N PHE A 167 -4.30 16.19 -23.35
CA PHE A 167 -4.40 15.02 -22.48
C PHE A 167 -5.75 14.32 -22.64
N ILE A 168 -6.87 15.07 -22.61
CA ILE A 168 -8.21 14.51 -22.78
C ILE A 168 -8.33 13.82 -24.15
N GLU A 169 -7.94 14.50 -25.24
CA GLU A 169 -8.00 13.92 -26.59
C GLU A 169 -7.19 12.64 -26.73
N ARG A 170 -6.03 12.58 -26.09
CA ARG A 170 -5.16 11.41 -26.13
C ARG A 170 -5.77 10.22 -25.40
N TYR A 171 -6.29 10.44 -24.20
CA TYR A 171 -6.69 9.35 -23.31
C TYR A 171 -8.17 8.96 -23.43
N LYS A 172 -9.05 9.81 -24.00
CA LYS A 172 -10.49 9.51 -24.16
C LYS A 172 -10.79 8.22 -24.93
N ASN A 173 -9.87 7.82 -25.83
CA ASN A 173 -9.94 6.60 -26.64
C ASN A 173 -8.85 5.58 -26.26
N SER A 174 -8.29 5.66 -25.05
CA SER A 174 -7.28 4.71 -24.58
C SER A 174 -7.84 3.29 -24.58
N SER A 175 -6.98 2.32 -24.90
CA SER A 175 -7.30 0.89 -24.78
C SER A 175 -7.56 0.47 -23.32
N ILE A 176 -7.04 1.25 -22.36
CA ILE A 176 -7.27 1.08 -20.94
C ILE A 176 -8.56 1.82 -20.57
N LYS A 177 -9.62 1.07 -20.31
CA LYS A 177 -10.96 1.61 -20.05
C LYS A 177 -10.99 2.62 -18.90
N GLU A 178 -10.19 2.40 -17.87
CA GLU A 178 -10.07 3.30 -16.72
C GLU A 178 -9.47 4.65 -17.11
N LEU A 179 -8.46 4.68 -18.00
CA LEU A 179 -7.89 5.93 -18.50
C LEU A 179 -8.86 6.66 -19.41
N ALA A 180 -9.55 5.92 -20.29
CA ALA A 180 -10.60 6.47 -21.14
C ALA A 180 -11.73 7.08 -20.30
N SER A 181 -12.26 6.34 -19.33
CA SER A 181 -13.30 6.85 -18.43
C SER A 181 -12.83 8.06 -17.62
N PHE A 182 -11.58 8.07 -17.17
CA PHE A 182 -11.01 9.21 -16.45
C PHE A 182 -10.94 10.46 -17.35
N ALA A 183 -10.40 10.32 -18.56
CA ALA A 183 -10.27 11.43 -19.51
C ALA A 183 -11.63 12.00 -19.94
N ASN A 184 -12.60 11.15 -20.24
CA ASN A 184 -13.97 11.58 -20.57
C ASN A 184 -14.65 12.29 -19.40
N GLY A 185 -14.30 11.97 -18.15
CA GLY A 185 -14.83 12.66 -16.97
C GLY A 185 -14.21 14.05 -16.71
N LEU A 186 -13.19 14.45 -17.49
CA LEU A 186 -12.56 15.78 -17.42
C LEU A 186 -13.08 16.73 -18.51
N GLU A 187 -13.85 16.23 -19.47
CA GLU A 187 -14.57 17.01 -20.48
C GLU A 187 -15.75 17.76 -19.86
#